data_AF-A0ABD3FX34-F1
#
_entry.id   AF-A0ABD3FX34-F1
#
_cell.length_a   1.000
_cell.length_b   1.000
_cell.length_c   1.000
_cell.angle_alpha   90.00
_cell.angle_beta   90.00
_cell.angle_gamma   90.00
#
_symmetry.space_group_name_H-M   'P 1'
#
loop_
_entity.id
_entity.type
_entity.pdbx_description
1 polymer ?
#
loop_
_entity_poly.entity_id
_entity_poly.type
_entity_poly.pdbx_seq_one_letter_code
_entity_poly.pdbx_strand_id
1 'polypeptide(L)'
;MVGLARAETKRQRCSRAGDAAHGSEHSEHLYSALTAGTLWFLDMKDMVQLLGVCRTLRHDKTLSVMALSNCSVGVHLMHGCSGDWMDLSLQKQQDSSIRTGEESTFWSACTEHNHVSRKKEVNRRLLENNVPFGFSRGQAAQLLSLIGKMEKRLKPFYSRAYVATPFGEFCRARPVVVPLPARADKDPNESWTMEDARAALNSTWDRFGDDFAAPNSEYIYVSELGMHWENIVVAKRDAKKKCNFCDAAKKAVREYRKEAKSLMDEFSRVLKAKQVGWRAEGLDDDEMHERRSLLKTDMFPEDSYPDANAAESTPDDILAHICENDKFPLVPFEGMAHGLERKNDDIFNALALECQDLCEQFYQPLKQTLASAVAFSGQRVHRSWMDTGEEAASIRRELIAGLSTSGFLVGVYAMKAVEDYM
;
A
#
# COMPACT_ATOMS: atom_id res chain seq x y z
N MET A 1 -17.90 -26.17 72.44
CA MET A 1 -17.21 -24.95 71.96
C MET A 1 -17.00 -25.08 70.46
N VAL A 2 -17.65 -24.20 69.70
CA VAL A 2 -17.20 -23.51 68.46
C VAL A 2 -16.14 -24.23 67.59
N GLY A 3 -16.27 -24.44 66.27
CA GLY A 3 -17.25 -23.99 65.27
C GLY A 3 -16.75 -24.19 63.82
N LEU A 4 -17.66 -23.93 62.86
CA LEU A 4 -17.49 -23.60 61.43
C LEU A 4 -16.99 -24.73 60.49
N ALA A 5 -17.79 -25.42 59.65
CA ALA A 5 -18.88 -25.09 58.71
C ALA A 5 -18.46 -24.34 57.42
N ARG A 6 -18.44 -25.06 56.27
CA ARG A 6 -19.10 -24.79 54.95
C ARG A 6 -18.23 -25.35 53.81
N ALA A 7 -18.62 -26.33 52.99
CA ALA A 7 -19.88 -26.69 52.32
C ALA A 7 -19.59 -26.70 50.81
N GLU A 8 -19.38 -27.91 50.28
CA GLU A 8 -19.43 -28.26 48.86
C GLU A 8 -20.69 -27.66 48.21
N THR A 9 -20.49 -26.77 47.25
CA THR A 9 -21.59 -26.22 46.48
C THR A 9 -21.99 -27.22 45.40
N LYS A 10 -23.01 -28.02 45.73
CA LYS A 10 -23.87 -28.75 44.79
C LYS A 10 -24.14 -27.91 43.54
N ARG A 11 -23.76 -28.43 42.37
CA ARG A 11 -24.41 -28.10 41.09
C ARG A 11 -25.86 -28.58 41.16
N GLN A 12 -26.72 -27.75 41.73
CA GLN A 12 -28.16 -27.90 41.60
C GLN A 12 -28.56 -27.35 40.23
N ARG A 13 -28.87 -28.28 39.33
CA ARG A 13 -29.57 -28.06 38.08
C ARG A 13 -30.92 -27.44 38.43
N CYS A 14 -31.04 -26.12 38.36
CA CYS A 14 -32.31 -25.43 38.48
C CYS A 14 -32.97 -25.45 37.10
N SER A 15 -33.63 -26.57 36.78
CA SER A 15 -34.62 -26.62 35.71
C SER A 15 -35.88 -25.91 36.19
N ARG A 16 -35.94 -24.58 36.03
CA ARG A 16 -37.20 -23.83 36.02
C ARG A 16 -37.76 -23.86 34.60
N ALA A 17 -38.81 -24.65 34.39
CA ALA A 17 -39.55 -24.73 33.14
C ALA A 17 -40.39 -23.47 32.81
N GLY A 18 -40.19 -22.36 33.54
CA GLY A 18 -40.88 -21.08 33.32
C GLY A 18 -40.00 -19.96 32.76
N ASP A 19 -38.66 -20.03 32.89
CA ASP A 19 -37.76 -18.96 32.44
C ASP A 19 -37.33 -19.10 30.97
N ALA A 20 -37.50 -20.29 30.38
CA ALA A 20 -37.17 -20.55 28.98
C ALA A 20 -38.14 -19.86 28.00
N ALA A 21 -39.41 -19.71 28.37
CA ALA A 21 -40.43 -19.05 27.54
C ALA A 21 -40.27 -17.52 27.53
N HIS A 22 -40.01 -16.89 28.68
CA HIS A 22 -39.74 -15.45 28.74
C HIS A 22 -38.40 -15.07 28.11
N GLY A 23 -37.36 -15.90 28.24
CA GLY A 23 -36.08 -15.67 27.53
C GLY A 23 -36.22 -15.73 26.00
N SER A 24 -37.12 -16.58 25.50
CA SER A 24 -37.47 -16.71 24.08
C SER A 24 -38.12 -15.43 23.55
N GLU A 25 -39.18 -14.94 24.19
CA GLU A 25 -39.89 -13.72 23.77
C GLU A 25 -38.99 -12.48 23.76
N HIS A 26 -38.16 -12.28 24.79
CA HIS A 26 -37.25 -11.14 24.83
C HIS A 26 -36.17 -11.21 23.75
N SER A 27 -35.71 -12.42 23.42
CA SER A 27 -34.75 -12.63 22.33
C SER A 27 -35.38 -12.37 20.95
N GLU A 28 -36.66 -12.73 20.76
CA GLU A 28 -37.41 -12.46 19.54
C GLU A 28 -37.72 -10.96 19.38
N HIS A 29 -38.10 -10.27 20.46
CA HIS A 29 -38.30 -8.83 20.44
C HIS A 29 -37.02 -8.06 20.16
N LEU A 30 -35.88 -8.48 20.75
CA LEU A 30 -34.57 -7.91 20.43
C LEU A 30 -34.26 -8.11 18.94
N TYR A 31 -34.40 -9.33 18.43
CA TYR A 31 -34.12 -9.65 17.03
C TYR A 31 -35.04 -8.88 16.06
N SER A 32 -36.33 -8.76 16.41
CA SER A 32 -37.29 -7.94 15.68
C SER A 32 -36.91 -6.46 15.70
N ALA A 33 -36.42 -5.91 16.81
CA ALA A 33 -35.97 -4.52 16.88
C ALA A 33 -34.72 -4.29 16.01
N LEU A 34 -33.74 -5.20 16.07
CA LEU A 34 -32.53 -5.13 15.26
C LEU A 34 -32.82 -5.17 13.77
N THR A 35 -33.74 -6.03 13.34
CA THR A 35 -34.18 -6.13 11.93
C THR A 35 -35.12 -5.02 11.50
N ALA A 36 -35.89 -4.43 12.43
CA ALA A 36 -36.80 -3.31 12.15
C ALA A 36 -36.09 -1.95 11.98
N GLY A 37 -34.82 -1.85 12.36
CA GLY A 37 -34.00 -0.67 12.06
C GLY A 37 -33.11 -0.15 13.19
N THR A 38 -33.05 -0.81 14.36
CA THR A 38 -32.16 -0.36 15.46
C THR A 38 -30.69 -0.25 15.01
N LEU A 39 -30.24 -1.13 14.11
CA LEU A 39 -28.90 -1.08 13.54
C LEU A 39 -28.59 0.24 12.79
N TRP A 40 -29.60 1.02 12.39
CA TRP A 40 -29.41 2.30 11.69
C TRP A 40 -28.94 3.44 12.60
N PHE A 41 -29.15 3.30 13.90
CA PHE A 41 -28.81 4.31 14.89
C PHE A 41 -27.49 4.02 15.61
N LEU A 42 -26.90 2.85 15.34
CA LEU A 42 -25.65 2.44 15.96
C LEU A 42 -24.48 2.93 15.12
N ASP A 43 -23.43 3.41 15.78
CA ASP A 43 -22.15 3.63 15.13
C ASP A 43 -21.48 2.26 14.83
N MET A 44 -20.39 2.27 14.05
CA MET A 44 -19.72 1.03 13.67
C MET A 44 -19.17 0.26 14.88
N LYS A 45 -18.74 0.96 15.93
CA LYS A 45 -18.21 0.33 17.14
C LYS A 45 -19.33 -0.38 17.89
N ASP A 46 -20.49 0.25 18.03
CA ASP A 46 -21.67 -0.26 18.69
C ASP A 46 -22.28 -1.43 17.91
N MET A 47 -22.30 -1.35 16.57
CA MET A 47 -22.70 -2.47 15.71
C MET A 47 -21.79 -3.69 15.92
N VAL A 48 -20.46 -3.51 15.97
CA VAL A 48 -19.51 -4.60 16.23
C VAL A 48 -19.69 -5.17 17.64
N GLN A 49 -19.88 -4.30 18.65
CA GLN A 49 -20.11 -4.74 20.02
C GLN A 49 -21.40 -5.55 20.14
N LEU A 50 -22.50 -5.06 19.58
CA LEU A 50 -23.80 -5.72 19.57
C LEU A 50 -23.73 -7.11 18.92
N LEU A 51 -23.16 -7.21 17.71
CA LEU A 51 -22.97 -8.51 17.04
C LEU A 51 -22.00 -9.41 17.83
N GLY A 52 -21.09 -8.82 18.60
CA GLY A 52 -20.16 -9.52 19.48
C GLY A 52 -20.77 -10.11 20.74
N VAL A 53 -21.93 -9.60 21.21
CA VAL A 53 -22.54 -9.95 22.52
C VAL A 53 -22.79 -11.44 22.67
N CYS A 54 -23.32 -12.10 21.65
CA CYS A 54 -23.63 -13.52 21.72
C CYS A 54 -23.32 -14.25 20.42
N ARG A 55 -23.25 -15.58 20.52
CA ARG A 55 -22.95 -16.43 19.37
C ARG A 55 -24.00 -16.27 18.27
N THR A 56 -25.29 -16.26 18.58
CA THR A 56 -26.34 -16.19 17.57
C THR A 56 -26.23 -14.93 16.71
N LEU A 57 -26.13 -13.75 17.32
CA LEU A 57 -25.99 -12.47 16.60
C LEU A 57 -24.71 -12.41 15.77
N ARG A 58 -23.59 -12.91 16.31
CA ARG A 58 -22.29 -12.93 15.61
C ARG A 58 -22.31 -13.74 14.32
N HIS A 59 -23.20 -14.73 14.22
CA HIS A 59 -23.27 -15.64 13.09
C HIS A 59 -24.46 -15.35 12.18
N ASP A 60 -25.26 -14.33 12.50
CA ASP A 60 -26.43 -14.01 11.71
C ASP A 60 -26.04 -13.26 10.44
N LYS A 61 -26.24 -13.92 9.29
CA LYS A 61 -25.90 -13.36 7.97
C LYS A 61 -26.72 -12.10 7.67
N THR A 62 -28.00 -12.10 8.03
CA THR A 62 -28.93 -11.01 7.72
C THR A 62 -28.59 -9.75 8.51
N LEU A 63 -28.41 -9.87 9.82
CA LEU A 63 -28.01 -8.76 10.68
C LEU A 63 -26.63 -8.21 10.30
N SER A 64 -25.71 -9.09 9.91
CA SER A 64 -24.37 -8.66 9.50
C SER A 64 -24.39 -7.91 8.17
N VAL A 65 -25.18 -8.37 7.19
CA VAL A 65 -25.38 -7.66 5.92
C VAL A 65 -26.07 -6.31 6.17
N MET A 66 -27.07 -6.26 7.04
CA MET A 66 -27.73 -5.01 7.43
C MET A 66 -26.75 -4.04 8.10
N ALA A 67 -25.92 -4.51 9.03
CA ALA A 67 -24.89 -3.70 9.68
C ALA A 67 -23.83 -3.20 8.67
N LEU A 68 -23.40 -4.04 7.74
CA LEU A 68 -22.52 -3.64 6.63
C LEU A 68 -23.16 -2.54 5.81
N SER A 69 -24.41 -2.70 5.37
CA SER A 69 -25.14 -1.70 4.57
C SER A 69 -25.35 -0.33 5.25
N ASN A 70 -25.14 -0.26 6.57
CA ASN A 70 -25.17 0.99 7.34
C ASN A 70 -23.81 1.69 7.41
N CYS A 71 -22.73 0.98 7.07
CA CYS A 71 -21.39 1.55 7.03
C CYS A 71 -21.17 2.30 5.71
N SER A 72 -20.34 3.35 5.74
CA SER A 72 -20.05 4.16 4.54
C SER A 72 -19.50 3.32 3.38
N VAL A 73 -18.63 2.38 3.72
CA VAL A 73 -18.02 1.40 2.79
C VAL A 73 -18.99 0.33 2.34
N GLY A 74 -19.92 -0.07 3.20
CA GLY A 74 -20.81 -1.18 2.91
C GLY A 74 -21.83 -0.89 1.82
N VAL A 75 -22.15 0.40 1.61
CA VAL A 75 -22.97 0.87 0.49
C VAL A 75 -22.23 0.70 -0.84
N HIS A 76 -20.91 0.65 -0.83
CA HIS A 76 -20.11 0.42 -2.04
C HIS A 76 -19.90 -1.07 -2.31
N LEU A 77 -19.86 -1.95 -1.30
CA LEU A 77 -19.54 -3.38 -1.50
C LEU A 77 -20.33 -4.02 -2.66
N MET A 78 -19.61 -4.60 -3.63
CA MET A 78 -20.16 -5.33 -4.79
C MET A 78 -20.86 -4.43 -5.83
N HIS A 79 -20.69 -3.12 -5.75
CA HIS A 79 -21.15 -2.19 -6.78
C HIS A 79 -20.12 -1.97 -7.89
N GLY A 80 -18.88 -2.45 -7.70
CA GLY A 80 -17.79 -2.24 -8.66
C GLY A 80 -17.40 -0.77 -8.78
N CYS A 81 -17.80 0.08 -7.84
CA CYS A 81 -17.53 1.52 -7.88
C CYS A 81 -16.13 1.82 -7.35
N SER A 82 -15.63 3.04 -7.58
CA SER A 82 -14.32 3.49 -7.09
C SER A 82 -14.20 3.45 -5.55
N GLY A 83 -15.33 3.44 -4.84
CA GLY A 83 -15.43 3.27 -3.39
C GLY A 83 -15.54 1.82 -2.89
N ASP A 84 -15.52 0.80 -3.77
CA ASP A 84 -15.54 -0.62 -3.37
C ASP A 84 -14.20 -1.01 -2.74
N TRP A 85 -14.26 -1.60 -1.55
CA TRP A 85 -13.08 -2.10 -0.82
C TRP A 85 -12.85 -3.60 -1.03
N MET A 86 -13.83 -4.28 -1.61
CA MET A 86 -13.74 -5.69 -1.97
C MET A 86 -13.49 -5.77 -3.46
N ASP A 87 -12.26 -5.50 -3.90
CA ASP A 87 -11.92 -5.70 -5.31
C ASP A 87 -11.62 -7.18 -5.55
N LEU A 88 -12.67 -7.99 -5.51
CA LEU A 88 -12.70 -9.38 -5.97
C LEU A 88 -12.75 -9.47 -7.51
N SER A 89 -12.76 -8.32 -8.19
CA SER A 89 -13.35 -8.17 -9.51
C SER A 89 -12.37 -7.88 -10.63
N LEU A 90 -11.07 -7.69 -10.39
CA LEU A 90 -10.14 -7.29 -11.45
C LEU A 90 -10.19 -8.20 -12.69
N GLN A 91 -10.23 -9.52 -12.50
CA GLN A 91 -10.39 -10.45 -13.63
C GLN A 91 -11.77 -10.35 -14.30
N LYS A 92 -12.85 -10.19 -13.52
CA LYS A 92 -14.22 -10.05 -14.04
C LYS A 92 -14.48 -8.69 -14.72
N GLN A 93 -13.80 -7.63 -14.27
CA GLN A 93 -13.87 -6.30 -14.84
C GLN A 93 -13.20 -6.27 -16.22
N GLN A 94 -12.12 -7.02 -16.42
CA GLN A 94 -11.50 -7.22 -17.73
C GLN A 94 -12.39 -8.03 -18.67
N ASP A 95 -13.02 -9.12 -18.19
CA ASP A 95 -13.95 -9.91 -19.00
C ASP A 95 -15.18 -9.09 -19.45
N SER A 96 -15.61 -8.10 -18.65
CA SER A 96 -16.69 -7.18 -19.01
C SER A 96 -16.25 -6.00 -19.89
N SER A 97 -15.07 -5.42 -19.66
CA SER A 97 -14.62 -4.22 -20.38
C SER A 97 -14.27 -4.51 -21.85
N ILE A 98 -13.83 -5.73 -22.16
CA ILE A 98 -13.63 -6.21 -23.54
C ILE A 98 -14.96 -6.17 -24.33
N ARG A 99 -16.12 -6.18 -23.67
CA ARG A 99 -17.44 -6.27 -24.34
C ARG A 99 -18.21 -4.97 -24.42
N THR A 100 -17.93 -3.94 -23.60
CA THR A 100 -18.81 -2.76 -23.52
C THR A 100 -18.14 -1.40 -23.66
N GLY A 101 -16.80 -1.30 -23.70
CA GLY A 101 -16.14 -0.01 -23.90
C GLY A 101 -16.53 1.07 -22.88
N GLU A 102 -16.90 0.66 -21.66
CA GLU A 102 -17.31 1.60 -20.61
C GLU A 102 -16.10 2.39 -20.09
N GLU A 103 -16.27 3.71 -19.99
CA GLU A 103 -15.33 4.65 -19.40
C GLU A 103 -14.75 4.10 -18.09
N SER A 104 -13.43 4.19 -17.93
CA SER A 104 -12.75 3.72 -16.74
C SER A 104 -13.30 4.41 -15.49
N THR A 105 -14.10 3.66 -14.70
CA THR A 105 -14.66 4.09 -13.40
C THR A 105 -13.60 4.55 -12.39
N PHE A 106 -12.31 4.34 -12.71
CA PHE A 106 -11.13 4.78 -12.00
C PHE A 106 -11.06 6.28 -11.69
N TRP A 107 -11.38 7.13 -12.67
CA TRP A 107 -11.29 8.58 -12.50
C TRP A 107 -12.53 9.19 -11.85
N SER A 108 -13.65 8.49 -11.92
CA SER A 108 -14.92 8.96 -11.38
C SER A 108 -14.91 8.97 -9.84
N ALA A 109 -15.03 10.16 -9.25
CA ALA A 109 -15.45 10.27 -7.85
C ALA A 109 -16.82 9.57 -7.72
N CYS A 110 -17.07 8.87 -6.62
CA CYS A 110 -18.38 8.24 -6.42
C CYS A 110 -19.48 9.31 -6.40
N THR A 111 -20.24 9.42 -7.49
CA THR A 111 -21.35 10.36 -7.64
C THR A 111 -22.68 9.78 -7.17
N GLU A 112 -22.74 8.47 -6.95
CA GLU A 112 -23.96 7.72 -6.64
C GLU A 112 -24.21 7.58 -5.12
N HIS A 113 -24.28 8.70 -4.40
CA HIS A 113 -24.69 8.69 -2.98
C HIS A 113 -26.16 9.07 -2.75
N ASN A 114 -26.94 9.19 -3.83
CA ASN A 114 -28.39 9.29 -3.67
C ASN A 114 -28.99 7.88 -3.59
N HIS A 115 -29.61 7.60 -2.44
CA HIS A 115 -30.89 6.87 -2.29
C HIS A 115 -30.89 5.66 -1.34
N VAL A 116 -31.65 5.84 -0.26
CA VAL A 116 -32.18 4.84 0.68
C VAL A 116 -32.85 3.65 -0.04
N SER A 117 -33.34 3.81 -1.26
CA SER A 117 -33.97 2.74 -2.06
C SER A 117 -33.00 1.70 -2.62
N ARG A 118 -31.71 2.01 -2.79
CA ARG A 118 -30.70 1.04 -3.26
C ARG A 118 -30.25 0.07 -2.16
N LYS A 119 -30.41 0.40 -0.87
CA LYS A 119 -29.98 -0.47 0.26
C LYS A 119 -30.64 -1.85 0.25
N LYS A 120 -31.92 -1.95 -0.12
CA LYS A 120 -32.61 -3.25 -0.22
C LYS A 120 -32.02 -4.11 -1.35
N GLU A 121 -31.66 -3.49 -2.47
CA GLU A 121 -31.00 -4.15 -3.59
C GLU A 121 -29.56 -4.55 -3.25
N VAL A 122 -28.81 -3.70 -2.54
CA VAL A 122 -27.46 -4.04 -2.00
C VAL A 122 -27.56 -5.26 -1.08
N ASN A 123 -28.49 -5.23 -0.12
CA ASN A 123 -28.69 -6.33 0.81
C ASN A 123 -29.08 -7.62 0.08
N ARG A 124 -29.96 -7.52 -0.92
CA ARG A 124 -30.35 -8.64 -1.77
C ARG A 124 -29.14 -9.20 -2.52
N ARG A 125 -28.34 -8.37 -3.18
CA ARG A 125 -27.13 -8.81 -3.91
C ARG A 125 -26.06 -9.41 -2.99
N LEU A 126 -25.85 -8.86 -1.79
CA LEU A 126 -24.93 -9.41 -0.79
C LEU A 126 -25.42 -10.76 -0.24
N LEU A 127 -26.74 -10.97 -0.17
CA LEU A 127 -27.33 -12.25 0.21
C LEU A 127 -27.28 -13.28 -0.93
N GLU A 128 -27.47 -12.84 -2.18
CA GLU A 128 -27.54 -13.65 -3.42
C GLU A 128 -26.17 -13.98 -4.05
N ASN A 129 -25.12 -13.21 -3.77
CA ASN A 129 -23.80 -13.49 -4.34
C ASN A 129 -23.34 -14.89 -3.89
N ASN A 130 -23.33 -15.82 -4.84
CA ASN A 130 -22.96 -17.22 -4.66
C ASN A 130 -21.45 -17.43 -4.56
N VAL A 131 -20.63 -16.38 -4.65
CA VAL A 131 -19.27 -16.46 -4.09
C VAL A 131 -19.51 -16.62 -2.60
N PRO A 132 -19.31 -17.82 -2.02
CA PRO A 132 -19.43 -17.93 -0.59
C PRO A 132 -18.32 -17.04 -0.08
N PHE A 133 -18.67 -15.88 0.47
CA PHE A 133 -17.92 -15.39 1.61
C PHE A 133 -17.87 -16.61 2.52
N GLY A 134 -16.73 -17.30 2.51
CA GLY A 134 -16.55 -18.60 3.14
C GLY A 134 -16.52 -18.37 4.63
N PHE A 135 -17.64 -17.89 5.16
CA PHE A 135 -17.83 -17.39 6.49
C PHE A 135 -17.64 -18.57 7.42
N SER A 136 -16.38 -18.82 7.77
CA SER A 136 -16.09 -19.53 8.98
C SER A 136 -16.70 -18.74 10.14
N ARG A 137 -17.05 -19.46 11.20
CA ARG A 137 -17.84 -18.98 12.34
C ARG A 137 -17.40 -17.57 12.81
N GLY A 138 -18.27 -16.56 12.62
CA GLY A 138 -18.12 -15.21 13.19
C GLY A 138 -17.37 -14.17 12.35
N GLN A 139 -17.06 -14.46 11.08
CA GLN A 139 -16.30 -13.58 10.19
C GLN A 139 -17.00 -12.27 9.79
N ALA A 140 -18.34 -12.16 9.89
CA ALA A 140 -19.03 -10.95 9.46
C ALA A 140 -18.88 -9.78 10.46
N ALA A 141 -18.91 -10.06 11.77
CA ALA A 141 -18.52 -9.10 12.80
C ALA A 141 -17.01 -8.75 12.72
N GLN A 142 -16.18 -9.70 12.31
CA GLN A 142 -14.75 -9.46 12.06
C GLN A 142 -14.52 -8.58 10.83
N LEU A 143 -15.29 -8.76 9.75
CA LEU A 143 -15.26 -7.91 8.57
C LEU A 143 -15.68 -6.48 8.92
N LEU A 144 -16.76 -6.29 9.69
CA LEU A 144 -17.16 -4.97 10.20
C LEU A 144 -16.08 -4.31 11.06
N SER A 145 -15.49 -5.08 11.98
CA SER A 145 -14.39 -4.60 12.82
C SER A 145 -13.15 -4.23 11.99
N LEU A 146 -12.87 -5.01 10.95
CA LEU A 146 -11.77 -4.78 10.04
C LEU A 146 -12.01 -3.53 9.21
N ILE A 147 -13.19 -3.38 8.60
CA ILE A 147 -13.61 -2.17 7.87
C ILE A 147 -13.43 -0.95 8.77
N GLY A 148 -13.86 -0.98 10.04
CA GLY A 148 -13.66 0.16 10.95
C GLY A 148 -12.21 0.44 11.29
N LYS A 149 -11.41 -0.59 11.48
CA LYS A 149 -9.96 -0.45 11.69
C LYS A 149 -9.31 0.17 10.45
N MET A 150 -9.75 -0.22 9.26
CA MET A 150 -9.23 0.24 7.98
C MET A 150 -9.73 1.66 7.62
N GLU A 151 -10.98 2.02 7.90
CA GLU A 151 -11.48 3.40 7.79
C GLU A 151 -10.71 4.34 8.71
N LYS A 152 -10.34 3.90 9.90
CA LYS A 152 -9.55 4.73 10.81
C LYS A 152 -8.09 4.85 10.37
N ARG A 153 -7.50 3.78 9.83
CA ARG A 153 -6.05 3.69 9.59
C ARG A 153 -5.62 3.97 8.16
N LEU A 154 -6.39 3.54 7.16
CA LEU A 154 -6.03 3.67 5.74
C LEU A 154 -6.79 4.78 5.00
N LYS A 155 -7.89 5.32 5.55
CA LYS A 155 -8.63 6.43 4.92
C LYS A 155 -7.81 7.59 4.41
N PRO A 156 -6.80 8.07 5.15
CA PRO A 156 -5.97 9.16 4.68
C PRO A 156 -5.27 8.88 3.34
N PHE A 157 -5.05 7.61 2.99
CA PHE A 157 -4.28 7.21 1.81
C PHE A 157 -5.13 7.07 0.54
N TYR A 158 -6.40 6.67 0.65
CA TYR A 158 -7.25 6.45 -0.51
C TYR A 158 -8.25 7.60 -0.79
N SER A 159 -8.31 8.61 0.09
CA SER A 159 -9.13 9.81 -0.16
C SER A 159 -8.38 10.91 -0.92
N ARG A 160 -7.09 10.75 -1.18
CA ARG A 160 -6.22 11.75 -1.82
C ARG A 160 -5.61 11.19 -3.10
N ALA A 161 -5.53 12.03 -4.13
CA ALA A 161 -4.66 11.79 -5.27
C ALA A 161 -3.29 12.43 -4.99
N TYR A 162 -2.23 11.70 -5.27
CA TYR A 162 -0.86 12.18 -5.11
C TYR A 162 -0.25 12.41 -6.49
N VAL A 163 0.53 13.47 -6.64
CA VAL A 163 1.27 13.74 -7.90
C VAL A 163 2.42 12.74 -7.98
N ALA A 164 2.56 12.06 -9.11
CA ALA A 164 3.59 11.04 -9.33
C ALA A 164 4.72 11.51 -10.24
N THR A 165 4.43 12.42 -11.18
CA THR A 165 5.43 13.01 -12.08
C THR A 165 5.12 14.49 -12.33
N PRO A 166 6.11 15.28 -12.80
CA PRO A 166 5.89 16.67 -13.18
C PRO A 166 4.88 16.84 -14.32
N PHE A 167 4.68 15.78 -15.13
CA PHE A 167 3.80 15.76 -16.30
C PHE A 167 2.32 15.59 -15.95
N GLY A 168 1.98 15.51 -14.66
CA GLY A 168 0.60 15.44 -14.19
C GLY A 168 0.08 14.01 -14.04
N GLU A 169 0.95 12.99 -14.01
CA GLU A 169 0.53 11.64 -13.61
C GLU A 169 0.18 11.62 -12.12
N PHE A 170 -0.80 10.79 -11.75
CA PHE A 170 -1.25 10.66 -10.37
C PHE A 170 -1.09 9.23 -9.85
N CYS A 171 -0.70 9.13 -8.59
CA CYS A 171 -0.77 7.93 -7.79
C CYS A 171 -2.01 7.96 -6.88
N ARG A 172 -2.79 6.89 -6.86
CA ARG A 172 -3.94 6.69 -5.97
C ARG A 172 -3.85 5.33 -5.29
N ALA A 173 -4.38 5.23 -4.08
CA ALA A 173 -4.54 3.96 -3.38
C ALA A 173 -6.00 3.53 -3.45
N ARG A 174 -6.27 2.26 -3.78
CA ARG A 174 -7.60 1.65 -3.63
C ARG A 174 -7.54 0.61 -2.51
N PRO A 175 -8.35 0.72 -1.45
CA PRO A 175 -8.32 -0.25 -0.36
C PRO A 175 -8.77 -1.63 -0.81
N VAL A 176 -8.14 -2.66 -0.23
CA VAL A 176 -8.44 -4.07 -0.49
C VAL A 176 -8.71 -4.75 0.84
N VAL A 177 -9.87 -5.39 0.93
CA VAL A 177 -10.24 -6.33 1.97
C VAL A 177 -10.86 -7.52 1.27
N VAL A 178 -10.28 -8.71 1.41
CA VAL A 178 -10.79 -9.92 0.77
C VAL A 178 -10.75 -11.07 1.78
N PRO A 179 -11.88 -11.73 2.08
CA PRO A 179 -11.87 -12.95 2.88
C PRO A 179 -11.20 -14.05 2.07
N LEU A 180 -10.24 -14.73 2.68
CA LEU A 180 -9.61 -15.87 2.04
C LEU A 180 -10.45 -17.14 2.24
N PRO A 181 -10.40 -18.09 1.29
CA PRO A 181 -11.06 -19.38 1.42
C PRO A 181 -10.78 -20.06 2.76
N ALA A 182 -11.80 -20.73 3.32
CA ALA A 182 -11.67 -21.41 4.60
C ALA A 182 -10.69 -22.59 4.51
N ARG A 183 -9.83 -22.73 5.52
CA ARG A 183 -8.87 -23.85 5.65
C ARG A 183 -9.62 -25.10 6.10
N ALA A 184 -10.03 -25.93 5.15
CA ALA A 184 -10.89 -27.09 5.40
C ALA A 184 -10.25 -28.13 6.33
N ASP A 185 -8.92 -28.14 6.40
CA ASP A 185 -8.06 -29.06 7.14
C ASP A 185 -7.63 -28.54 8.53
N LYS A 186 -8.00 -27.30 8.90
CA LYS A 186 -7.55 -26.64 10.14
C LYS A 186 -8.69 -26.19 11.05
N ASP A 187 -8.40 -26.09 12.35
CA ASP A 187 -9.37 -25.53 13.30
C ASP A 187 -9.62 -24.04 12.96
N PRO A 188 -10.89 -23.57 12.97
CA PRO A 188 -11.20 -22.15 12.78
C PRO A 188 -10.49 -21.19 13.74
N ASN A 189 -10.04 -21.66 14.91
CA ASN A 189 -9.32 -20.86 15.91
C ASN A 189 -7.80 -20.93 15.77
N GLU A 190 -7.27 -21.77 14.86
CA GLU A 190 -5.84 -21.86 14.64
C GLU A 190 -5.33 -20.56 13.98
N SER A 191 -4.15 -20.08 14.38
CA SER A 191 -3.55 -18.89 13.78
C SER A 191 -3.25 -19.11 12.30
N TRP A 192 -3.40 -18.06 11.49
CA TRP A 192 -2.98 -18.08 10.08
C TRP A 192 -1.45 -18.09 9.98
N THR A 193 -0.92 -18.92 9.09
CA THR A 193 0.50 -18.91 8.69
C THR A 193 0.68 -18.36 7.28
N MET A 194 1.93 -18.10 6.86
CA MET A 194 2.23 -17.65 5.51
C MET A 194 1.89 -18.74 4.47
N GLU A 195 2.09 -20.00 4.81
CA GLU A 195 1.73 -21.15 3.96
C GLU A 195 0.21 -21.25 3.77
N ASP A 196 -0.57 -20.96 4.83
CA ASP A 196 -2.02 -20.90 4.73
C ASP A 196 -2.48 -19.80 3.76
N ALA A 197 -1.84 -18.63 3.88
CA ALA A 197 -2.08 -17.52 2.98
C ALA A 197 -1.76 -17.89 1.53
N ARG A 198 -0.58 -18.47 1.30
CA ARG A 198 -0.12 -18.94 -0.01
C ARG A 198 -1.12 -19.90 -0.64
N ALA A 199 -1.52 -20.94 0.08
CA ALA A 199 -2.47 -21.93 -0.41
C ALA A 199 -3.85 -21.30 -0.74
N ALA A 200 -4.38 -20.49 0.18
CA ALA A 200 -5.69 -19.85 0.00
C ALA A 200 -5.70 -18.87 -1.18
N LEU A 201 -4.64 -18.09 -1.34
CA LEU A 201 -4.47 -17.17 -2.46
C LEU A 201 -4.32 -17.90 -3.80
N ASN A 202 -3.50 -18.95 -3.86
CA ASN A 202 -3.35 -19.78 -5.06
C ASN A 202 -4.66 -20.49 -5.47
N SER A 203 -5.53 -20.81 -4.50
CA SER A 203 -6.85 -21.38 -4.81
C SER A 203 -7.82 -20.36 -5.42
N THR A 204 -7.55 -19.07 -5.24
CA THR A 204 -8.37 -17.98 -5.78
C THR A 204 -7.83 -17.52 -7.14
N TRP A 205 -6.51 -17.39 -7.27
CA TRP A 205 -5.82 -16.99 -8.50
C TRP A 205 -4.53 -17.79 -8.68
N ASP A 206 -4.29 -18.27 -9.89
CA ASP A 206 -3.12 -19.08 -10.20
C ASP A 206 -1.81 -18.37 -9.81
N ARG A 207 -0.97 -19.07 -9.04
CA ARG A 207 0.36 -18.62 -8.55
C ARG A 207 0.37 -17.30 -7.78
N PHE A 208 -0.77 -16.75 -7.40
CA PHE A 208 -0.85 -15.46 -6.72
C PHE A 208 -0.32 -15.52 -5.28
N GLY A 209 -0.63 -16.61 -4.58
CA GLY A 209 -0.09 -16.88 -3.26
C GLY A 209 1.41 -17.17 -3.29
N ASP A 210 1.92 -17.75 -4.38
CA ASP A 210 3.35 -17.97 -4.57
C ASP A 210 4.10 -16.63 -4.62
N ASP A 211 3.64 -15.66 -5.42
CA ASP A 211 4.26 -14.33 -5.46
C ASP A 211 4.11 -13.60 -4.13
N PHE A 212 2.93 -13.68 -3.51
CA PHE A 212 2.66 -13.00 -2.24
C PHE A 212 3.56 -13.51 -1.11
N ALA A 213 3.89 -14.80 -1.13
CA ALA A 213 4.72 -15.46 -0.13
C ALA A 213 6.19 -15.66 -0.54
N ALA A 214 6.57 -15.20 -1.74
CA ALA A 214 7.93 -15.34 -2.20
C ALA A 214 8.90 -14.61 -1.26
N PRO A 215 10.14 -15.10 -1.10
CA PRO A 215 11.19 -14.35 -0.45
C PRO A 215 11.69 -13.24 -1.38
N ASN A 216 12.25 -12.17 -0.81
CA ASN A 216 12.74 -11.01 -1.58
C ASN A 216 13.90 -11.35 -2.56
N SER A 217 14.36 -12.59 -2.57
CA SER A 217 15.44 -13.10 -3.41
C SER A 217 14.98 -13.84 -4.67
N GLU A 218 13.71 -14.27 -4.78
CA GLU A 218 13.26 -15.16 -5.88
C GLU A 218 12.78 -14.39 -7.12
N TYR A 219 11.76 -13.54 -6.97
CA TYR A 219 11.19 -12.74 -8.06
C TYR A 219 10.56 -11.49 -7.47
N ILE A 220 11.00 -10.31 -7.90
CA ILE A 220 10.41 -9.03 -7.53
C ILE A 220 10.07 -8.28 -8.81
N TYR A 221 8.81 -7.91 -8.97
CA TYR A 221 8.39 -7.05 -10.07
C TYR A 221 9.06 -5.68 -9.94
N VAL A 222 9.84 -5.25 -10.92
CA VAL A 222 10.54 -3.96 -10.82
C VAL A 222 9.64 -2.80 -11.24
N SER A 223 9.61 -1.76 -10.41
CA SER A 223 8.86 -0.53 -10.61
C SER A 223 9.46 0.59 -9.76
N GLU A 224 9.18 1.86 -10.09
CA GLU A 224 9.54 3.00 -9.25
C GLU A 224 9.00 2.84 -7.82
N LEU A 225 7.73 2.44 -7.68
CA LEU A 225 7.12 2.09 -6.40
C LEU A 225 7.92 0.99 -5.69
N GLY A 226 8.30 -0.06 -6.41
CA GLY A 226 9.11 -1.16 -5.89
C GLY A 226 10.46 -0.71 -5.34
N MET A 227 11.17 0.18 -6.03
CA MET A 227 12.48 0.68 -5.60
C MET A 227 12.40 1.34 -4.23
N HIS A 228 11.33 2.12 -3.98
CA HIS A 228 11.09 2.68 -2.67
C HIS A 228 10.57 1.64 -1.70
N TRP A 229 9.52 0.90 -2.07
CA TRP A 229 8.80 -0.01 -1.17
C TRP A 229 9.72 -1.02 -0.51
N GLU A 230 10.59 -1.68 -1.29
CA GLU A 230 11.51 -2.69 -0.76
C GLU A 230 12.58 -2.09 0.15
N ASN A 231 12.96 -0.83 -0.08
CA ASN A 231 13.98 -0.11 0.68
C ASN A 231 13.43 0.66 1.90
N ILE A 232 12.12 0.65 2.14
CA ILE A 232 11.52 1.23 3.34
C ILE A 232 11.68 0.28 4.53
N VAL A 233 12.36 0.77 5.56
CA VAL A 233 12.51 0.08 6.85
C VAL A 233 11.47 0.60 7.82
N VAL A 234 10.62 -0.30 8.33
CA VAL A 234 9.64 0.00 9.36
C VAL A 234 10.10 -0.59 10.68
N ALA A 235 10.51 0.26 11.62
CA ALA A 235 10.79 -0.17 12.98
C ALA A 235 9.49 -0.44 13.78
N LYS A 236 9.52 -1.41 14.70
CA LYS A 236 8.41 -1.69 15.60
C LYS A 236 8.33 -0.59 16.68
N ARG A 237 7.41 0.36 16.47
CA ARG A 237 7.03 1.50 17.32
C ARG A 237 8.10 2.59 17.45
N ASP A 238 7.69 3.82 17.10
CA ASP A 238 8.34 5.11 17.39
C ASP A 238 9.72 5.45 16.81
N ALA A 239 10.33 4.61 15.96
CA ALA A 239 11.49 5.06 15.17
C ALA A 239 11.05 5.80 13.89
N LYS A 240 11.86 6.78 13.48
CA LYS A 240 11.69 7.53 12.23
C LYS A 240 11.54 6.56 11.04
N LYS A 241 10.54 6.81 10.19
CA LYS A 241 10.39 6.11 8.92
C LYS A 241 11.60 6.47 8.04
N LYS A 242 12.18 5.47 7.40
CA LYS A 242 13.39 5.65 6.60
C LYS A 242 13.27 4.84 5.31
N CYS A 243 13.52 5.50 4.19
CA CYS A 243 13.73 4.84 2.91
C CYS A 243 15.23 4.85 2.62
N ASN A 244 15.84 3.66 2.57
CA ASN A 244 17.27 3.54 2.30
C ASN A 244 17.64 4.04 0.89
N PHE A 245 16.72 3.94 -0.07
CA PHE A 245 16.91 4.43 -1.43
C PHE A 245 16.97 5.96 -1.49
N CYS A 246 15.99 6.65 -0.90
CA CYS A 246 16.02 8.12 -0.76
C CYS A 246 17.25 8.61 0.02
N ASP A 247 17.65 7.91 1.07
CA ASP A 247 18.81 8.31 1.87
C ASP A 247 20.13 8.05 1.15
N ALA A 248 20.21 7.00 0.33
CA ALA A 248 21.35 6.76 -0.56
C ALA A 248 21.49 7.90 -1.58
N ALA A 249 20.39 8.35 -2.19
CA ALA A 249 20.40 9.49 -3.11
C ALA A 249 20.86 10.79 -2.42
N LYS A 250 20.28 11.10 -1.25
CA LYS A 250 20.70 12.28 -0.45
C LYS A 250 22.17 12.21 -0.05
N LYS A 251 22.70 11.01 0.21
CA LYS A 251 24.12 10.81 0.53
C LYS A 251 24.99 10.98 -0.71
N ALA A 252 24.62 10.39 -1.83
CA ALA A 252 25.35 10.47 -3.10
C ALA A 252 25.51 11.93 -3.57
N VAL A 253 24.43 12.73 -3.51
CA VAL A 253 24.49 14.17 -3.85
C VAL A 253 25.46 14.94 -2.94
N ARG A 254 25.50 14.61 -1.63
CA ARG A 254 26.44 15.27 -0.70
C ARG A 254 27.88 14.87 -0.98
N GLU A 255 28.13 13.60 -1.29
CA GLU A 255 29.46 13.09 -1.62
C GLU A 255 29.94 13.71 -2.94
N TYR A 256 29.09 13.75 -3.96
CA TYR A 256 29.35 14.43 -5.24
C TYR A 256 29.76 15.89 -5.04
N ARG A 257 28.97 16.67 -4.29
CA ARG A 257 29.30 18.08 -4.00
C ARG A 257 30.61 18.24 -3.22
N LYS A 258 30.90 17.31 -2.31
CA LYS A 258 32.14 17.32 -1.53
C LYS A 258 33.36 17.05 -2.42
N GLU A 259 33.26 16.08 -3.31
CA GLU A 259 34.31 15.74 -4.27
C GLU A 259 34.54 16.88 -5.27
N ALA A 260 33.47 17.44 -5.85
CA ALA A 260 33.55 18.59 -6.75
C ALA A 260 34.21 19.80 -6.10
N LYS A 261 33.84 20.09 -4.85
CA LYS A 261 34.48 21.16 -4.07
C LYS A 261 35.97 20.90 -3.86
N SER A 262 36.36 19.66 -3.55
CA SER A 262 37.77 19.30 -3.39
C SER A 262 38.57 19.53 -4.67
N LEU A 263 37.99 19.19 -5.84
CA LEU A 263 38.62 19.44 -7.14
C LEU A 263 38.76 20.95 -7.42
N MET A 264 37.74 21.75 -7.10
CA MET A 264 37.77 23.22 -7.25
C MET A 264 38.78 23.90 -6.31
N ASP A 265 38.92 23.39 -5.09
CA ASP A 265 39.93 23.85 -4.12
C ASP A 265 41.35 23.53 -4.64
N GLU A 266 41.55 22.35 -5.23
CA GLU A 266 42.79 21.97 -5.89
C GLU A 266 43.10 22.83 -7.11
N PHE A 267 42.13 23.05 -7.99
CA PHE A 267 42.27 23.98 -9.13
C PHE A 267 42.67 25.38 -8.66
N SER A 268 42.02 25.90 -7.61
CA SER A 268 42.33 27.21 -7.05
C SER A 268 43.76 27.30 -6.51
N ARG A 269 44.26 26.22 -5.88
CA ARG A 269 45.63 26.12 -5.39
C ARG A 269 46.64 26.11 -6.55
N VAL A 270 46.41 25.29 -7.57
CA VAL A 270 47.27 25.19 -8.76
C VAL A 270 47.27 26.51 -9.53
N LEU A 271 46.11 27.13 -9.73
CA LEU A 271 45.97 28.42 -10.40
C LEU A 271 46.76 29.51 -9.68
N LYS A 272 46.68 29.60 -8.35
CA LYS A 272 47.47 30.57 -7.56
C LYS A 272 48.97 30.37 -7.75
N ALA A 273 49.45 29.12 -7.73
CA ALA A 273 50.86 28.82 -7.93
C ALA A 273 51.31 29.21 -9.35
N LYS A 274 50.53 28.86 -10.39
CA LYS A 274 50.84 29.22 -11.78
C LYS A 274 50.77 30.73 -12.03
N GLN A 275 49.80 31.44 -11.44
CA GLN A 275 49.70 32.90 -11.55
C GLN A 275 50.93 33.63 -11.01
N VAL A 276 51.59 33.12 -9.96
CA VAL A 276 52.84 33.70 -9.47
C VAL A 276 53.95 33.55 -10.53
N GLY A 277 54.05 32.38 -11.16
CA GLY A 277 55.00 32.15 -12.25
C GLY A 277 54.72 33.02 -13.47
N TRP A 278 53.46 33.09 -13.91
CA TRP A 278 53.02 33.88 -15.06
C TRP A 278 53.25 35.38 -14.89
N ARG A 279 53.02 35.93 -13.69
CA ARG A 279 53.34 37.32 -13.39
C ARG A 279 54.85 37.58 -13.39
N ALA A 280 55.66 36.61 -12.95
CA ALA A 280 57.11 36.71 -13.01
C ALA A 280 57.64 36.61 -14.46
N GLU A 281 56.93 35.90 -15.33
CA GLU A 281 57.18 35.85 -16.78
C GLU A 281 56.76 37.15 -17.51
N GLY A 282 56.00 38.03 -16.84
CA GLY A 282 55.56 39.30 -17.40
C GLY A 282 54.39 39.20 -18.40
N LEU A 283 53.61 38.12 -18.33
CA LEU A 283 52.42 37.94 -19.19
C LEU A 283 51.39 39.04 -18.94
N ASP A 284 50.68 39.42 -20.00
CA ASP A 284 49.56 40.33 -19.91
C ASP A 284 48.28 39.65 -19.38
N ASP A 285 47.24 40.45 -19.14
CA ASP A 285 46.00 39.97 -18.54
C ASP A 285 45.22 39.01 -19.46
N ASP A 286 45.33 39.18 -20.78
CA ASP A 286 44.64 38.36 -21.78
C ASP A 286 45.31 36.97 -21.89
N GLU A 287 46.64 36.93 -21.94
CA GLU A 287 47.43 35.69 -21.93
C GLU A 287 47.24 34.91 -20.62
N MET A 288 47.16 35.60 -19.47
CA MET A 288 46.82 34.97 -18.19
C MET A 288 45.40 34.39 -18.18
N HIS A 289 44.45 35.04 -18.84
CA HIS A 289 43.08 34.54 -18.97
C HIS A 289 43.02 33.27 -19.84
N GLU A 290 43.70 33.27 -20.99
CA GLU A 290 43.79 32.11 -21.88
C GLU A 290 44.44 30.91 -21.16
N ARG A 291 45.57 31.12 -20.48
CA ARG A 291 46.24 30.07 -19.71
C ARG A 291 45.39 29.55 -18.55
N ARG A 292 44.56 30.40 -17.92
CA ARG A 292 43.58 29.96 -16.93
C ARG A 292 42.51 29.06 -17.53
N SER A 293 41.98 29.42 -18.70
CA SER A 293 40.99 28.60 -19.41
C SER A 293 41.57 27.24 -19.81
N LEU A 294 42.78 27.23 -20.39
CA LEU A 294 43.49 25.98 -20.72
C LEU A 294 43.72 25.09 -19.50
N LEU A 295 44.12 25.67 -18.37
CA LEU A 295 44.27 24.93 -17.11
C LEU A 295 42.93 24.38 -16.62
N LYS A 296 41.83 25.12 -16.77
CA LYS A 296 40.50 24.64 -16.38
C LYS A 296 40.09 23.45 -17.25
N THR A 297 40.28 23.52 -18.57
CA THR A 297 39.96 22.41 -19.49
C THR A 297 40.82 21.18 -19.23
N ASP A 298 42.11 21.34 -18.90
CA ASP A 298 43.01 20.25 -18.54
C ASP A 298 42.61 19.54 -17.24
N MET A 299 42.18 20.31 -16.24
CA MET A 299 41.79 19.76 -14.92
C MET A 299 40.34 19.26 -14.87
N PHE A 300 39.46 19.77 -15.73
CA PHE A 300 38.04 19.40 -15.81
C PHE A 300 37.63 19.11 -17.28
N PRO A 301 37.93 17.90 -17.79
CA PRO A 301 37.41 17.44 -19.07
C PRO A 301 35.87 17.44 -19.11
N GLU A 302 35.29 17.48 -20.31
CA GLU A 302 33.83 17.49 -20.51
C GLU A 302 33.13 16.28 -19.84
N ASP A 303 33.76 15.10 -19.85
CA ASP A 303 33.25 13.88 -19.20
C ASP A 303 33.80 13.67 -17.77
N SER A 304 34.15 14.75 -17.07
CA SER A 304 34.70 14.63 -15.71
C SER A 304 33.63 14.23 -14.70
N TYR A 305 33.98 13.29 -13.82
CA TYR A 305 33.15 12.92 -12.67
C TYR A 305 33.91 13.22 -11.36
N PRO A 306 33.35 14.02 -10.45
CA PRO A 306 32.15 14.84 -10.61
C PRO A 306 32.38 16.06 -11.52
N ASP A 307 31.38 16.45 -12.31
CA ASP A 307 31.34 17.74 -12.99
C ASP A 307 31.15 18.86 -11.96
N ALA A 308 32.14 19.76 -11.92
CA ALA A 308 32.16 20.92 -11.03
C ALA A 308 31.06 21.92 -11.35
N ASN A 309 30.59 22.01 -12.60
CA ASN A 309 29.49 22.90 -12.97
C ASN A 309 28.14 22.32 -12.50
N ALA A 310 27.89 21.03 -12.74
CA ALA A 310 26.71 20.34 -12.21
C ALA A 310 26.62 20.33 -10.67
N ALA A 311 27.75 20.40 -9.96
CA ALA A 311 27.76 20.39 -8.48
C ALA A 311 27.05 21.59 -7.85
N GLU A 312 26.97 22.72 -8.55
CA GLU A 312 26.25 23.93 -8.13
C GLU A 312 24.75 23.90 -8.49
N SER A 313 24.34 22.93 -9.33
CA SER A 313 22.97 22.77 -9.82
C SER A 313 22.04 22.09 -8.79
N THR A 314 20.82 21.79 -9.24
CA THR A 314 19.80 21.17 -8.39
C THR A 314 20.20 19.74 -8.01
N PRO A 315 19.65 19.18 -6.91
CA PRO A 315 19.89 17.78 -6.56
C PRO A 315 19.52 16.80 -7.68
N ASP A 316 18.50 17.11 -8.49
CA ASP A 316 18.04 16.27 -9.58
C ASP A 316 19.06 16.25 -10.72
N ASP A 317 19.63 17.41 -11.10
CA ASP A 317 20.71 17.48 -12.10
C ASP A 317 21.94 16.67 -11.68
N ILE A 318 22.28 16.75 -10.38
CA ILE A 318 23.39 15.97 -9.81
C ILE A 318 23.07 14.47 -9.85
N LEU A 319 21.84 14.08 -9.52
CA LEU A 319 21.43 12.68 -9.57
C LEU A 319 21.40 12.13 -11.00
N ALA A 320 20.97 12.93 -11.98
CA ALA A 320 21.05 12.59 -13.40
C ALA A 320 22.50 12.24 -13.77
N HIS A 321 23.43 13.14 -13.47
CA HIS A 321 24.85 12.93 -13.76
C HIS A 321 25.45 11.71 -13.03
N ILE A 322 25.05 11.46 -11.78
CA ILE A 322 25.46 10.26 -11.02
C ILE A 322 24.96 8.98 -11.70
N CYS A 323 23.73 8.97 -12.19
CA CYS A 323 23.12 7.82 -12.84
C CYS A 323 23.69 7.60 -14.24
N GLU A 324 23.90 8.65 -15.03
CA GLU A 324 24.54 8.59 -16.34
C GLU A 324 25.95 7.98 -16.29
N ASN A 325 26.69 8.21 -15.18
CA ASN A 325 28.05 7.71 -14.98
C ASN A 325 28.13 6.35 -14.27
N ASP A 326 27.02 5.63 -14.04
CA ASP A 326 26.99 4.35 -13.31
C ASP A 326 27.58 4.43 -11.88
N LYS A 327 27.44 5.59 -11.21
CA LYS A 327 28.04 5.82 -9.87
C LYS A 327 27.04 5.76 -8.72
N PHE A 328 25.78 5.43 -8.98
CA PHE A 328 24.79 5.33 -7.91
C PHE A 328 25.14 4.19 -6.94
N PRO A 329 25.22 4.44 -5.62
CA PRO A 329 25.90 3.54 -4.68
C PRO A 329 25.04 2.37 -4.18
N LEU A 330 23.76 2.30 -4.57
CA LEU A 330 22.82 1.29 -4.07
C LEU A 330 22.22 0.50 -5.23
N VAL A 331 22.22 -0.82 -5.11
CA VAL A 331 21.41 -1.70 -5.96
C VAL A 331 20.02 -1.81 -5.32
N PRO A 332 18.95 -1.32 -5.96
CA PRO A 332 17.63 -1.23 -5.32
C PRO A 332 16.94 -2.59 -5.10
N PHE A 333 17.36 -3.65 -5.80
CA PHE A 333 16.81 -5.01 -5.68
C PHE A 333 17.92 -6.06 -5.55
N GLU A 334 17.77 -6.99 -4.61
CA GLU A 334 18.74 -8.07 -4.36
C GLU A 334 18.50 -9.33 -5.22
N GLY A 335 17.30 -9.52 -5.80
CA GLY A 335 16.90 -10.72 -6.55
C GLY A 335 17.00 -10.62 -8.08
N MET A 336 16.59 -11.68 -8.80
CA MET A 336 16.48 -11.65 -10.26
C MET A 336 15.42 -10.63 -10.71
N ALA A 337 15.86 -9.56 -11.35
CA ALA A 337 15.03 -8.46 -11.82
C ALA A 337 14.74 -8.61 -13.32
N HIS A 338 13.46 -8.68 -13.69
CA HIS A 338 13.01 -8.46 -15.07
C HIS A 338 12.04 -7.26 -15.04
N GLY A 339 12.18 -6.35 -16.00
CA GLY A 339 11.27 -5.19 -16.13
C GLY A 339 11.97 -3.84 -16.36
N LEU A 340 13.28 -3.77 -16.25
CA LEU A 340 14.06 -2.58 -16.60
C LEU A 340 15.01 -2.88 -17.74
N GLU A 341 14.83 -2.19 -18.87
CA GLU A 341 15.76 -2.23 -20.00
C GLU A 341 16.96 -1.30 -19.77
N ARG A 342 16.81 -0.24 -18.94
CA ARG A 342 17.81 0.80 -18.68
C ARG A 342 17.95 1.12 -17.19
N LYS A 343 18.69 0.26 -16.48
CA LYS A 343 18.90 0.32 -15.02
C LYS A 343 19.08 1.73 -14.43
N ASN A 344 19.80 2.63 -15.11
CA ASN A 344 20.08 3.97 -14.60
C ASN A 344 18.96 4.98 -14.85
N ASP A 345 18.36 5.00 -16.04
CA ASP A 345 17.21 5.86 -16.36
C ASP A 345 16.07 5.55 -15.38
N ASP A 346 15.86 4.25 -15.08
CA ASP A 346 14.85 3.80 -14.15
C ASP A 346 15.14 4.17 -12.69
N ILE A 347 16.41 4.10 -12.27
CA ILE A 347 16.85 4.57 -10.94
C ILE A 347 16.64 6.09 -10.84
N PHE A 348 17.00 6.84 -11.87
CA PHE A 348 16.84 8.28 -11.92
C PHE A 348 15.36 8.68 -11.86
N ASN A 349 14.51 8.05 -12.68
CA ASN A 349 13.06 8.30 -12.68
C ASN A 349 12.45 8.01 -11.31
N ALA A 350 12.84 6.91 -10.66
CA ALA A 350 12.39 6.60 -9.31
C ALA A 350 12.93 7.59 -8.25
N LEU A 351 13.99 8.33 -8.54
CA LEU A 351 14.56 9.37 -7.68
C LEU A 351 14.08 10.78 -8.02
N ALA A 352 13.21 10.96 -9.01
CA ALA A 352 12.57 12.25 -9.26
C ALA A 352 11.93 12.81 -7.98
N LEU A 353 11.93 14.13 -7.83
CA LEU A 353 11.43 14.81 -6.64
C LEU A 353 10.01 14.36 -6.25
N GLU A 354 9.13 14.21 -7.24
CA GLU A 354 7.75 13.76 -7.06
C GLU A 354 7.69 12.33 -6.50
N CYS A 355 8.57 11.45 -6.95
CA CYS A 355 8.67 10.07 -6.43
C CYS A 355 9.22 10.04 -5.00
N GLN A 356 10.17 10.92 -4.66
CA GLN A 356 10.64 11.08 -3.29
C GLN A 356 9.54 11.62 -2.35
N ASP A 357 8.76 12.61 -2.83
CA ASP A 357 7.61 13.15 -2.12
C ASP A 357 6.51 12.10 -1.92
N LEU A 358 6.24 11.28 -2.94
CA LEU A 358 5.37 10.11 -2.82
C LEU A 358 5.88 9.13 -1.76
N CYS A 359 7.17 8.86 -1.74
CA CYS A 359 7.75 7.97 -0.75
C CYS A 359 7.53 8.49 0.67
N GLU A 360 7.75 9.78 0.90
CA GLU A 360 7.59 10.42 2.21
C GLU A 360 6.12 10.54 2.64
N GLN A 361 5.25 11.02 1.75
CA GLN A 361 3.86 11.34 2.06
C GLN A 361 2.92 10.13 2.00
N PHE A 362 3.26 9.11 1.21
CA PHE A 362 2.38 7.96 0.95
C PHE A 362 3.02 6.62 1.29
N TYR A 363 4.12 6.22 0.64
CA TYR A 363 4.65 4.85 0.76
C TYR A 363 5.13 4.51 2.18
N GLN A 364 5.93 5.38 2.79
CA GLN A 364 6.46 5.16 4.14
C GLN A 364 5.34 5.11 5.20
N PRO A 365 4.39 6.05 5.24
CA PRO A 365 3.22 5.96 6.12
C PRO A 365 2.35 4.73 5.89
N LEU A 366 2.14 4.33 4.63
CA LEU A 366 1.35 3.15 4.28
C LEU A 366 2.01 1.88 4.82
N LYS A 367 3.31 1.65 4.55
CA LYS A 367 4.04 0.46 5.01
C LYS A 367 4.01 0.32 6.53
N GLN A 368 4.20 1.44 7.25
CA GLN A 368 4.10 1.46 8.71
C GLN A 368 2.69 1.12 9.21
N THR A 369 1.68 1.71 8.58
CA THR A 369 0.29 1.49 8.97
C THR A 369 -0.10 0.04 8.74
N LEU A 370 0.25 -0.52 7.59
CA LEU A 370 -0.01 -1.91 7.23
C LEU A 370 0.68 -2.87 8.20
N ALA A 371 1.98 -2.69 8.45
CA ALA A 371 2.75 -3.51 9.39
C ALA A 371 2.15 -3.54 10.81
N SER A 372 1.40 -2.51 11.22
CA SER A 372 0.70 -2.45 12.51
C SER A 372 -0.73 -3.02 12.48
N ALA A 373 -1.30 -3.21 11.27
CA ALA A 373 -2.69 -3.56 11.06
C ALA A 373 -2.88 -5.06 10.82
N VAL A 374 -1.89 -5.71 10.20
CA VAL A 374 -1.90 -7.12 9.77
C VAL A 374 -1.06 -8.01 10.69
N ALA A 375 -1.33 -9.31 10.68
CA ALA A 375 -0.56 -10.32 11.40
C ALA A 375 0.81 -10.54 10.74
N PHE A 376 0.83 -10.62 9.41
CA PHE A 376 2.04 -10.69 8.60
C PHE A 376 1.79 -9.98 7.26
N SER A 377 2.84 -9.37 6.71
CA SER A 377 2.81 -8.70 5.42
C SER A 377 3.37 -9.64 4.36
N GLY A 378 2.74 -9.70 3.19
CA GLY A 378 3.33 -10.39 2.04
C GLY A 378 4.21 -9.45 1.24
N GLN A 379 4.75 -9.98 0.15
CA GLN A 379 5.40 -9.18 -0.87
C GLN A 379 4.40 -8.30 -1.61
N ARG A 380 4.94 -7.26 -2.23
CA ARG A 380 4.22 -6.49 -3.24
C ARG A 380 4.03 -7.38 -4.48
N VAL A 381 2.80 -7.46 -4.97
CA VAL A 381 2.46 -8.32 -6.10
C VAL A 381 1.98 -7.47 -7.27
N HIS A 382 2.45 -7.79 -8.46
CA HIS A 382 1.96 -7.25 -9.71
C HIS A 382 1.73 -8.38 -10.71
N ARG A 383 0.63 -8.30 -11.45
CA ARG A 383 0.29 -9.17 -12.57
C ARG A 383 -0.34 -8.31 -13.66
N SER A 384 -0.12 -8.66 -14.93
CA SER A 384 -0.65 -7.92 -16.08
C SER A 384 -2.18 -7.75 -16.06
N TRP A 385 -2.91 -8.73 -15.52
CA TRP A 385 -4.38 -8.64 -15.37
C TRP A 385 -4.83 -7.62 -14.31
N MET A 386 -3.91 -7.07 -13.51
CA MET A 386 -4.24 -6.00 -12.55
C MET A 386 -4.32 -4.63 -13.22
N ASP A 387 -3.71 -4.45 -14.39
CA ASP A 387 -3.67 -3.17 -15.10
C ASP A 387 -5.01 -2.88 -15.82
N THR A 388 -5.33 -1.60 -16.00
CA THR A 388 -6.62 -1.14 -16.58
C THR A 388 -6.47 0.14 -17.39
N GLY A 389 -7.33 0.33 -18.41
CA GLY A 389 -7.37 1.54 -19.25
C GLY A 389 -8.19 1.29 -20.51
N GLU A 390 -8.60 2.35 -21.23
CA GLU A 390 -9.25 2.23 -22.56
C GLU A 390 -8.36 1.47 -23.55
N GLU A 391 -7.05 1.53 -23.32
CA GLU A 391 -6.03 0.62 -23.84
C GLU A 391 -5.32 0.03 -22.61
N ALA A 392 -5.18 -1.29 -22.53
CA ALA A 392 -5.01 -2.07 -21.29
C ALA A 392 -3.76 -1.77 -20.41
N ALA A 393 -2.99 -0.70 -20.66
CA ALA A 393 -1.76 -0.35 -19.95
C ALA A 393 -1.71 1.09 -19.39
N SER A 394 -2.75 1.93 -19.53
CA SER A 394 -2.68 3.33 -19.06
C SER A 394 -2.69 3.52 -17.54
N ILE A 395 -3.01 2.48 -16.77
CA ILE A 395 -2.93 2.51 -15.29
C ILE A 395 -2.29 1.21 -14.80
N ARG A 396 -1.10 1.35 -14.22
CA ARG A 396 -0.38 0.26 -13.57
C ARG A 396 -0.87 0.06 -12.15
N ARG A 397 -1.14 -1.18 -11.77
CA ARG A 397 -1.58 -1.55 -10.42
C ARG A 397 -0.63 -2.52 -9.75
N GLU A 398 -0.33 -2.23 -8.49
CA GLU A 398 0.54 -3.04 -7.66
C GLU A 398 -0.15 -3.27 -6.30
N LEU A 399 -0.37 -4.53 -5.95
CA LEU A 399 -0.97 -4.88 -4.67
C LEU A 399 0.07 -4.81 -3.56
N ILE A 400 -0.27 -4.05 -2.54
CA ILE A 400 0.45 -3.96 -1.28
C ILE A 400 -0.49 -4.44 -0.17
N ALA A 401 -0.25 -5.64 0.35
CA ALA A 401 -1.16 -6.26 1.31
C ALA A 401 -0.48 -7.13 2.37
N GLY A 402 -1.24 -7.43 3.41
CA GLY A 402 -0.91 -8.41 4.44
C GLY A 402 -2.14 -9.19 4.86
N LEU A 403 -1.97 -10.20 5.71
CA LEU A 403 -3.10 -10.96 6.24
C LEU A 403 -3.47 -10.53 7.65
N SER A 404 -4.76 -10.37 7.91
CA SER A 404 -5.28 -10.24 9.26
C SER A 404 -5.19 -11.58 10.00
N THR A 405 -5.22 -11.52 11.33
CA THR A 405 -5.34 -12.72 12.19
C THR A 405 -6.64 -13.50 11.94
N SER A 406 -7.63 -12.88 11.28
CA SER A 406 -8.94 -13.45 10.97
C SER A 406 -9.04 -14.03 9.55
N GLY A 407 -7.94 -14.07 8.78
CA GLY A 407 -7.93 -14.67 7.45
C GLY A 407 -8.46 -13.76 6.35
N PHE A 408 -8.27 -12.46 6.50
CA PHE A 408 -8.55 -11.50 5.43
C PHE A 408 -7.24 -11.02 4.84
N LEU A 409 -7.16 -10.96 3.52
CA LEU A 409 -6.19 -10.14 2.82
C LEU A 409 -6.59 -8.67 2.97
N VAL A 410 -5.65 -7.85 3.44
CA VAL A 410 -5.89 -6.44 3.79
C VAL A 410 -4.76 -5.61 3.24
N GLY A 411 -5.08 -4.57 2.48
CA GLY A 411 -4.07 -3.77 1.82
C GLY A 411 -4.63 -2.67 0.96
N VAL A 412 -3.86 -2.30 -0.05
CA VAL A 412 -4.26 -1.38 -1.11
C VAL A 412 -3.69 -1.84 -2.45
N TYR A 413 -4.42 -1.57 -3.53
CA TYR A 413 -3.80 -1.42 -4.84
C TYR A 413 -3.23 0.00 -4.93
N ALA A 414 -1.91 0.11 -5.06
CA ALA A 414 -1.28 1.34 -5.50
C ALA A 414 -1.42 1.43 -7.01
N MET A 415 -2.03 2.50 -7.49
CA MET A 415 -2.40 2.69 -8.88
C MET A 415 -1.68 3.94 -9.39
N LYS A 416 -0.86 3.79 -10.43
CA LYS A 416 -0.15 4.88 -11.08
C LYS A 416 -0.65 5.00 -12.52
N ALA A 417 -1.03 6.21 -12.95
CA ALA A 417 -1.23 6.46 -14.37
C ALA A 417 0.12 6.28 -15.10
N VAL A 418 0.08 5.64 -16.27
CA VAL A 418 1.25 5.44 -17.14
C VAL A 418 0.85 5.99 -18.49
N GLU A 419 1.55 7.00 -18.98
CA GLU A 419 1.49 7.33 -20.40
C GLU A 419 2.33 6.29 -21.17
N ASP A 420 1.67 5.50 -22.03
CA ASP A 420 2.38 4.76 -23.06
C ASP A 420 2.93 5.79 -24.05
N TYR A 421 4.25 5.97 -24.05
CA TYR A 421 4.94 6.62 -25.16
C TYR A 421 4.70 5.77 -26.41
N MET A 422 3.76 6.20 -27.26
CA MET A 422 3.65 5.75 -28.65
C MET A 422 4.82 6.26 -29.48
#